data_AF-A0A7S1H0X9-F1
#
_entry.id   AF-A0A7S1H0X9-F1
#
_cell.length_a   1.000
_cell.length_b   1.000
_cell.length_c   1.000
_cell.angle_alpha   90.00
_cell.angle_beta   90.00
_cell.angle_gamma   90.00
#
_symmetry.space_group_name_H-M   'P 1'
#
loop_
_entity.id
_entity.type
_entity.pdbx_description
1 polymer ?
#
loop_
_entity_poly.entity_id
_entity_poly.type
_entity_poly.pdbx_seq_one_letter_code
_entity_poly.pdbx_strand_id
1 'polypeptide(L)'
;SRVTTIYMSFTIIAIFGSNSVLAFFEAERNMYYRHKAALMYDTTAIALAFTLAEIPFLVGSCLLYTTIFYFMIGFAAEADKFFLFYSIMLLAMSIFTYLG
;
A
#
# COMPACT_ATOMS: atom_id res chain seq x y z
N SER A 1 -13.23 -16.52 16.52
CA SER A 1 -12.39 -17.48 15.79
C SER A 1 -11.17 -16.79 15.18
N ARG A 2 -9.98 -17.39 15.26
CA ARG A 2 -8.71 -16.79 14.78
C ARG A 2 -8.75 -16.41 13.29
N VAL A 3 -9.45 -17.20 12.47
CA VAL A 3 -9.63 -16.95 11.03
C VAL A 3 -10.39 -15.65 10.76
N THR A 4 -11.43 -15.34 11.54
CA THR A 4 -12.23 -14.12 11.38
C THR A 4 -11.39 -12.87 11.68
N THR A 5 -10.52 -12.93 12.69
CA THR A 5 -9.62 -11.81 13.03
C THR A 5 -8.64 -11.54 11.89
N ILE A 6 -8.05 -12.57 11.29
CA ILE A 6 -7.14 -12.44 10.14
C ILE A 6 -7.88 -11.82 8.94
N TYR A 7 -9.10 -12.27 8.67
CA TYR A 7 -9.91 -11.74 7.57
C TYR A 7 -10.33 -10.28 7.76
N MET A 8 -10.78 -9.89 8.96
CA MET A 8 -11.17 -8.50 9.23
C MET A 8 -9.98 -7.55 9.17
N SER A 9 -8.82 -7.98 9.69
CA SER A 9 -7.58 -7.22 9.61
C SER A 9 -7.15 -6.97 8.16
N PHE A 10 -7.22 -8.00 7.31
CA PHE A 10 -6.93 -7.90 5.89
C PHE A 10 -7.84 -6.90 5.15
N THR A 11 -9.14 -6.95 5.42
CA THR A 11 -10.10 -6.04 4.75
C THR A 11 -9.94 -4.61 5.23
N ILE A 12 -9.67 -4.38 6.52
CA ILE A 12 -9.44 -3.05 7.07
C ILE A 12 -8.22 -2.39 6.42
N ILE A 13 -7.10 -3.10 6.31
CA ILE A 13 -5.88 -2.51 5.74
C ILE A 13 -6.03 -2.21 4.23
N ALA A 14 -6.77 -3.04 3.50
CA ALA A 14 -7.09 -2.78 2.10
C ALA A 14 -7.87 -1.46 1.93
N ILE A 15 -8.90 -1.24 2.74
CA ILE A 15 -9.72 -0.01 2.70
C ILE A 15 -8.87 1.22 3.01
N PHE A 16 -8.01 1.16 4.05
CA PHE A 16 -7.13 2.28 4.38
C PHE A 16 -6.10 2.58 3.28
N GLY A 17 -5.55 1.54 2.64
CA GLY A 17 -4.65 1.68 1.49
C GLY A 17 -5.28 2.48 0.35
N SER A 18 -6.47 2.09 -0.11
CA SER A 18 -7.15 2.77 -1.22
C SER A 18 -7.54 4.22 -0.87
N ASN A 19 -7.99 4.49 0.36
CA ASN A 19 -8.32 5.87 0.78
C ASN A 19 -7.08 6.79 0.81
N SER A 20 -5.91 6.25 1.19
CA SER A 20 -4.67 7.04 1.23
C SER A 20 -4.20 7.46 -0.17
N VAL A 21 -4.33 6.57 -1.15
CA VAL A 21 -4.01 6.81 -2.56
C VAL A 21 -4.93 7.87 -3.15
N LEU A 22 -6.25 7.74 -2.94
CA LEU A 22 -7.21 8.70 -3.47
C LEU A 22 -6.91 10.14 -3.02
N ALA A 23 -6.63 10.34 -1.73
CA ALA A 23 -6.30 11.66 -1.20
C ALA A 23 -4.99 12.22 -1.79
N PHE A 24 -4.00 11.37 -2.05
CA PHE A 24 -2.74 11.77 -2.69
C PHE A 24 -2.95 12.20 -4.14
N PHE A 25 -3.67 11.40 -4.94
CA PHE A 25 -3.97 11.70 -6.33
C PHE A 25 -4.82 12.98 -6.48
N GLU A 26 -5.77 13.23 -5.58
CA GLU A 26 -6.59 14.45 -5.61
C GLU A 26 -5.75 15.72 -5.44
N ALA A 27 -4.76 15.70 -4.55
CA ALA A 27 -3.87 16.83 -4.31
C ALA A 27 -3.01 17.14 -5.55
N GLU A 28 -2.46 16.12 -6.20
CA GLU A 28 -1.56 16.28 -7.35
C GLU A 28 -2.29 16.54 -8.67
N ARG A 29 -3.55 16.11 -8.79
CA ARG A 29 -4.38 16.32 -9.99
C ARG A 29 -4.42 17.79 -10.42
N ASN A 30 -4.52 18.71 -9.47
CA ASN A 30 -4.57 20.15 -9.75
C ASN A 30 -3.24 20.66 -10.34
N MET A 31 -2.11 20.11 -9.90
CA MET A 31 -0.78 20.47 -10.41
C MET A 31 -0.59 19.89 -11.82
N TYR A 32 -0.99 18.63 -12.03
CA TYR A 32 -0.91 17.97 -13.33
C TYR A 32 -1.61 18.77 -14.43
N TYR A 33 -2.82 19.28 -14.20
CA TYR A 33 -3.52 20.10 -15.20
C TYR A 33 -2.78 21.38 -15.57
N ARG A 34 -2.09 22.02 -14.62
CA ARG A 34 -1.29 23.24 -14.89
C ARG A 34 -0.04 22.90 -15.70
N HIS A 35 0.64 21.81 -15.37
CA HIS A 35 1.84 21.38 -16.09
C HIS A 35 1.55 20.82 -17.48
N LYS A 36 0.41 20.15 -17.65
CA LYS A 36 -0.06 19.66 -18.96
C LYS A 36 -0.39 20.82 -19.91
N ALA A 37 -1.04 21.88 -19.41
CA ALA A 37 -1.30 23.08 -20.20
C ALA A 37 -0.01 23.79 -20.65
N ALA A 38 1.07 23.66 -19.89
CA ALA A 38 2.39 24.20 -20.23
C ALA A 38 3.25 23.26 -21.11
N LEU A 39 2.75 22.06 -21.48
CA LEU A 39 3.47 21.04 -22.25
C LEU A 39 4.85 20.65 -21.65
N MET A 40 5.02 20.80 -20.33
CA MET A 40 6.32 20.65 -19.67
C MET A 40 6.71 19.19 -19.36
N TYR A 41 5.75 18.28 -19.22
CA TYR A 41 6.02 16.90 -18.83
C TYR A 41 5.27 15.89 -19.70
N ASP A 42 5.95 14.79 -19.98
CA ASP A 42 5.31 13.62 -20.57
C ASP A 42 4.52 12.84 -19.51
N THR A 43 3.37 12.29 -19.92
CA THR A 43 2.45 11.61 -19.00
C THR A 43 3.04 10.27 -18.51
N THR A 44 3.90 9.63 -19.30
CA THR A 44 4.54 8.36 -18.90
C THR A 44 5.60 8.56 -17.81
N ALA A 45 6.37 9.65 -17.90
CA ALA A 45 7.40 9.98 -16.92
C ALA A 45 6.81 10.26 -15.52
N ILE A 46 5.65 10.92 -15.46
CA ILE A 46 4.94 11.22 -14.21
C ILE A 46 4.40 9.94 -13.58
N ALA A 47 3.76 9.07 -14.36
CA ALA A 47 3.25 7.78 -13.85
C ALA A 47 4.38 6.91 -13.29
N LEU A 48 5.55 6.91 -13.94
CA LEU A 48 6.71 6.16 -13.47
C LEU A 48 7.30 6.76 -12.18
N ALA A 49 7.33 8.08 -12.05
CA ALA A 49 7.76 8.74 -10.81
C ALA A 49 6.87 8.39 -9.62
N PHE A 50 5.54 8.36 -9.81
CA PHE A 50 4.59 8.01 -8.74
C PHE A 50 4.70 6.56 -8.31
N THR A 51 4.71 5.64 -9.27
CA THR A 51 4.87 4.21 -8.95
C THR A 51 6.16 3.93 -8.18
N LEU A 52 7.26 4.61 -8.54
CA LEU A 52 8.54 4.48 -7.82
C LEU A 52 8.48 5.05 -6.40
N ALA A 53 7.77 6.17 -6.19
CA ALA A 53 7.60 6.81 -4.90
C ALA A 53 6.70 6.02 -3.94
N GLU A 54 5.74 5.24 -4.47
CA GLU A 54 4.82 4.44 -3.66
C GLU A 54 5.46 3.16 -3.09
N ILE A 55 6.40 2.54 -3.81
CA ILE A 55 7.07 1.30 -3.36
C ILE A 55 7.65 1.39 -1.94
N PRO A 56 8.47 2.39 -1.57
CA PRO A 56 9.03 2.47 -0.22
C PRO A 56 7.95 2.70 0.85
N PHE A 57 6.89 3.43 0.51
CA PHE A 57 5.77 3.68 1.42
C PHE A 57 4.96 2.41 1.69
N LEU A 58 4.68 1.62 0.66
CA LEU A 58 4.01 0.33 0.76
C LEU A 58 4.81 -0.66 1.62
N VAL A 59 6.11 -0.78 1.35
CA VAL A 59 7.01 -1.67 2.12
C VAL A 59 7.06 -1.25 3.59
N GLY A 60 7.24 0.04 3.88
CA GLY A 60 7.34 0.53 5.25
C GLY A 60 6.05 0.38 6.05
N SER A 61 4.91 0.77 5.47
CA SER A 61 3.60 0.68 6.13
C SER A 61 3.17 -0.77 6.34
N CYS A 62 3.37 -1.65 5.36
CA CYS A 62 3.06 -3.06 5.46
C CYS A 62 3.92 -3.76 6.52
N LEU A 63 5.21 -3.40 6.62
CA LEU A 63 6.14 -3.99 7.59
C LEU A 63 5.74 -3.61 9.02
N LEU A 64 5.42 -2.34 9.25
CA LEU A 64 4.91 -1.87 10.55
C LEU A 64 3.63 -2.60 10.94
N TYR A 65 2.67 -2.69 10.03
CA TYR A 65 1.40 -3.35 10.29
C TYR A 65 1.57 -4.84 10.60
N THR A 66 2.33 -5.53 9.75
CA THR A 66 2.56 -6.97 9.88
C THR A 66 3.26 -7.30 11.19
N THR A 67 4.25 -6.50 11.58
CA THR A 67 4.98 -6.66 12.84
C THR A 67 4.03 -6.56 14.03
N ILE A 68 3.23 -5.48 14.12
CA ILE A 68 2.30 -5.27 15.24
C ILE A 68 1.24 -6.37 15.28
N PHE A 69 0.65 -6.70 14.14
CA PHE A 69 -0.43 -7.68 14.05
C PHE A 69 0.03 -9.09 14.42
N TYR A 70 1.23 -9.47 14.00
CA TYR A 70 1.82 -10.77 14.30
C TYR A 70 2.02 -10.96 15.80
N PHE A 71 2.49 -9.93 16.51
CA PHE A 71 2.62 -9.94 17.97
C PHE A 71 1.26 -9.99 18.69
N MET A 72 0.22 -9.34 18.16
CA MET A 72 -1.12 -9.36 18.78
C MET A 72 -1.82 -10.72 18.71
N ILE A 73 -1.65 -11.49 17.63
CA ILE A 73 -2.28 -12.81 17.50
C ILE A 73 -1.54 -13.88 18.31
N GLY A 74 -0.27 -13.64 18.65
CA GLY A 74 0.57 -14.63 19.33
C GLY A 74 0.92 -15.81 18.43
N PHE A 75 1.32 -15.53 17.18
CA PHE A 75 1.86 -16.55 16.29
C PHE A 75 3.24 -17.06 16.78
N ALA A 76 3.58 -18.31 16.42
CA ALA A 76 4.88 -18.91 16.75
C ALA A 76 6.00 -18.15 16.03
N ALA A 77 6.99 -17.64 16.77
CA ALA A 77 8.08 -16.77 16.30
C ALA A 77 9.10 -17.47 15.39
N GLU A 78 8.64 -18.05 14.29
CA GLU A 78 9.47 -18.58 13.21
C GLU A 78 9.62 -17.52 12.12
N ALA A 79 10.86 -17.17 11.78
CA ALA A 79 11.16 -16.15 10.78
C ALA A 79 10.56 -16.48 9.40
N ASP A 80 10.57 -17.75 9.00
CA ASP A 80 10.02 -18.20 7.72
C ASP A 80 8.52 -17.87 7.58
N LYS A 81 7.72 -18.20 8.60
CA LYS A 81 6.28 -17.91 8.63
C LYS A 81 5.98 -16.42 8.68
N PHE A 82 6.85 -15.64 9.33
CA PHE A 82 6.72 -14.18 9.35
C PHE A 82 6.94 -13.58 7.96
N PHE A 83 8.01 -13.96 7.25
CA PHE A 83 8.28 -13.45 5.90
C PHE A 83 7.22 -13.89 4.89
N LEU A 84 6.71 -15.12 5.02
CA LEU A 84 5.61 -15.61 4.18
C LEU A 84 4.34 -14.77 4.41
N PHE A 85 3.96 -14.54 5.67
CA PHE A 85 2.80 -13.69 5.99
C PHE A 85 2.98 -12.24 5.53
N TYR A 86 4.18 -11.67 5.72
CA TYR A 86 4.53 -10.33 5.25
C TYR A 86 4.43 -10.21 3.73
N SER A 87 4.99 -11.16 2.97
CA SER A 87 4.93 -11.14 1.51
C SER A 87 3.49 -11.19 0.98
N ILE A 88 2.62 -11.99 1.59
CA ILE A 88 1.20 -12.06 1.21
C ILE A 88 0.49 -10.71 1.50
N MET A 89 0.74 -10.11 2.67
CA MET A 89 0.17 -8.79 2.99
C MET A 89 0.68 -7.69 2.06
N LEU A 90 1.98 -7.71 1.72
CA LEU A 90 2.59 -6.73 0.82
C LEU A 90 2.00 -6.83 -0.58
N LEU A 91 1.86 -8.05 -1.12
CA LEU A 91 1.24 -8.28 -2.41
C LEU A 91 -0.21 -7.81 -2.44
N ALA A 92 -0.97 -8.11 -1.38
CA ALA A 92 -2.35 -7.67 -1.29
C ALA A 92 -2.46 -6.13 -1.24
N MET A 93 -1.68 -5.45 -0.38
CA MET A 93 -1.70 -3.98 -0.35
C MET A 93 -1.28 -3.37 -1.69
N SER A 94 -0.28 -3.94 -2.35
CA SER A 94 0.17 -3.48 -3.68
C SER A 94 -0.95 -3.59 -4.72
N ILE A 95 -1.71 -4.68 -4.71
CA ILE A 95 -2.87 -4.87 -5.59
C ILE A 95 -3.92 -3.77 -5.35
N PHE A 96 -4.24 -3.47 -4.09
CA PHE A 96 -5.24 -2.44 -3.75
C PHE A 96 -4.77 -1.00 -4.01
N THR A 97 -3.46 -0.76 -4.01
CA THR A 97 -2.89 0.57 -4.28
C THR A 97 -2.76 0.84 -5.78
N TYR A 98 -2.35 -0.15 -6.59
CA TYR A 98 -2.18 0.04 -8.03
C TYR A 98 -3.43 -0.23 -8.87
N LEU A 99 -4.35 -1.09 -8.40
CA LEU A 99 -5.60 -1.42 -9.11
C LEU A 99 -6.84 -0.75 -8.49
N GLY A 100 -6.69 -0.11 -7.33
CA GLY A 100 -7.78 0.53 -6.59
C GLY A 100 -8.05 1.97 -6.99
#